data_AF-A0A9E1ADA2-F1
#
_entry.id   AF-A0A9E1ADA2-F1
#
_cell.length_a   1.000
_cell.length_b   1.000
_cell.length_c   1.000
_cell.angle_alpha   90.00
_cell.angle_beta   90.00
_cell.angle_gamma   90.00
#
_symmetry.space_group_name_H-M   'P 1'
#
loop_
_entity.id
_entity.type
_entity.pdbx_description
1 polymer ?
#
loop_
_entity_poly.entity_id
_entity_poly.type
_entity_poly.pdbx_seq_one_letter_code
_entity_poly.pdbx_strand_id
1 'polypeptide(L)' 'MMQKQRASRRSKDRQQAAVFAYCGLCGGEIYLGQLYYEMDDRLLCPECLPEYAKSYFLSRQRTAMLPEWMA' A
#
# COMPACT_ATOMS: atom_id res chain seq x y z
N MET A 1 16.95 -32.98 0.91
CA MET A 1 16.28 -32.01 0.03
C MET A 1 16.02 -30.72 0.81
N MET A 2 16.40 -29.59 0.21
CA MET A 2 16.01 -28.19 0.48
C MET A 2 16.30 -27.56 1.86
N GLN A 3 17.52 -27.02 1.99
CA GLN A 3 17.83 -25.96 2.95
C GLN A 3 17.16 -24.65 2.51
N LYS A 4 16.07 -24.29 3.20
CA LYS A 4 15.59 -22.92 3.31
C LYS A 4 16.73 -22.08 3.89
N GLN A 5 17.30 -21.17 3.12
CA GLN A 5 17.95 -19.99 3.68
C GLN A 5 18.26 -18.93 2.61
N ARG A 6 17.51 -17.83 2.76
CA ARG A 6 17.92 -16.44 2.52
C ARG A 6 18.28 -16.11 1.07
N ALA A 7 17.28 -15.62 0.36
CA ALA A 7 17.42 -14.73 -0.78
C ALA A 7 18.14 -13.42 -0.37
N SER A 8 19.42 -13.54 -0.01
CA SER A 8 20.34 -12.43 0.22
C SER A 8 21.09 -12.15 -1.07
N ARG A 9 20.35 -11.86 -2.15
CA ARG A 9 20.89 -11.42 -3.44
C ARG A 9 20.18 -10.14 -3.88
N ARG A 10 20.58 -9.00 -3.33
CA ARG A 10 20.64 -7.67 -3.98
C ARG A 10 20.76 -6.57 -2.92
N SER A 11 21.92 -6.48 -2.31
CA SER A 11 22.34 -5.29 -1.58
C SER A 11 23.57 -4.76 -2.30
N LYS A 12 23.37 -3.99 -3.38
CA LYS A 12 24.39 -3.11 -3.99
C LYS A 12 23.92 -2.24 -5.18
N ASP A 13 22.68 -2.39 -5.65
CA ASP A 13 22.15 -1.63 -6.81
C ASP A 13 21.02 -0.65 -6.43
N ARG A 14 20.80 -0.42 -5.13
CA ARG A 14 19.64 0.34 -4.64
C ARG A 14 19.77 1.85 -4.86
N GLN A 15 20.96 2.33 -5.26
CA GLN A 15 21.29 3.76 -5.37
C GLN A 15 20.98 4.40 -6.74
N GLN A 16 20.44 3.66 -7.71
CA GLN A 16 20.17 4.19 -9.08
C GLN A 16 18.77 3.87 -9.61
N ALA A 17 17.83 3.46 -8.76
CA ALA A 17 16.46 3.29 -9.22
C ALA A 17 15.90 4.68 -9.57
N ALA A 18 15.55 4.89 -10.84
CA ALA A 18 14.93 6.14 -11.27
C ALA A 18 13.59 6.33 -10.56
N VAL A 19 13.28 7.58 -10.19
CA VAL A 19 11.96 7.93 -9.66
C VAL A 19 10.93 7.69 -10.77
N PHE A 20 9.97 6.82 -10.49
CA PHE A 20 8.86 6.52 -11.38
C PHE A 20 7.71 7.52 -11.17
N ALA A 21 7.37 7.79 -9.92
CA ALA A 21 6.28 8.68 -9.55
C ALA A 21 6.45 9.23 -8.13
N TYR A 22 5.54 10.12 -7.74
CA TYR A 22 5.42 10.64 -6.38
C TYR A 22 4.09 10.22 -5.77
N CYS A 23 4.10 9.87 -4.49
CA CYS A 23 2.90 9.54 -3.74
C CYS A 23 2.00 10.78 -3.63
N GLY A 24 0.75 10.68 -4.08
CA GLY A 24 -0.24 11.76 -4.05
C GLY A 24 -0.79 12.10 -2.65
N LEU A 25 -0.24 11.51 -1.58
CA LEU A 25 -0.57 11.82 -0.18
C LEU A 25 0.61 12.46 0.55
N CYS A 26 1.73 11.75 0.67
CA CYS A 26 2.90 12.24 1.39
C CYS A 26 3.92 12.98 0.53
N GLY A 27 3.79 12.95 -0.80
CA GLY A 27 4.78 13.50 -1.74
C GLY A 27 6.07 12.67 -1.84
N GLY A 28 6.16 11.52 -1.17
CA GLY A 28 7.33 10.65 -1.19
C GLY A 28 7.57 10.02 -2.55
N GLU A 29 8.84 9.73 -2.86
CA GLU A 29 9.28 9.14 -4.11
C GLU A 29 8.92 7.65 -4.19
N ILE A 30 8.41 7.23 -5.35
CA ILE A 30 8.19 5.84 -5.72
C ILE A 30 9.20 5.52 -6.82
N TYR A 31 10.17 4.66 -6.51
CA TYR A 31 11.21 4.26 -7.44
C TYR A 31 10.78 3.07 -8.31
N LEU A 32 11.36 2.96 -9.51
CA LEU A 32 11.13 1.83 -10.40
C LEU A 32 11.39 0.48 -9.70
N GLY A 33 10.45 -0.45 -9.86
CA GLY A 33 10.50 -1.78 -9.25
C GLY A 33 10.01 -1.81 -7.80
N GLN A 34 9.58 -0.69 -7.21
CA GLN A 34 8.87 -0.70 -5.94
C GLN A 34 7.38 -0.97 -6.12
N LEU A 35 6.78 -1.52 -5.07
CA LEU A 35 5.33 -1.69 -4.98
C LEU A 35 4.66 -0.33 -4.78
N TYR A 36 3.60 -0.08 -5.55
CA TYR A 36 2.72 1.06 -5.39
C TYR A 36 1.27 0.65 -5.65
N TYR A 37 0.33 1.51 -5.26
CA TYR A 37 -1.10 1.34 -5.50
C TYR A 37 -1.60 2.44 -6.43
N GLU A 38 -2.29 2.05 -7.49
CA GLU A 38 -2.96 2.97 -8.41
C GLU A 38 -4.41 3.20 -7.97
N MET A 39 -4.81 4.46 -7.84
CA MET A 39 -6.17 4.91 -7.57
C MET A 39 -6.66 5.76 -8.75
N ASP A 40 -7.97 6.00 -8.84
CA ASP A 40 -8.59 6.75 -9.94
C ASP A 40 -7.89 8.09 -10.25
N ASP A 41 -7.42 8.81 -9.23
CA ASP A 41 -6.82 10.15 -9.38
C ASP A 41 -5.37 10.27 -8.89
N ARG A 42 -4.77 9.23 -8.30
CA ARG A 42 -3.44 9.31 -7.69
C ARG A 42 -2.72 7.97 -7.53
N LEU A 43 -1.40 8.04 -7.39
CA LEU A 43 -0.55 6.90 -7.01
C LEU A 43 -0.19 6.99 -5.53
N LEU A 44 -0.26 5.87 -4.81
CA LEU A 44 0.00 5.80 -3.38
C LEU A 44 1.13 4.82 -3.04
N CYS A 45 1.99 5.23 -2.11
CA CYS A 45 2.96 4.32 -1.50
C CYS A 45 2.27 3.36 -0.51
N PRO A 46 2.88 2.19 -0.20
CA PRO A 46 2.30 1.21 0.72
C PRO A 46 2.02 1.74 2.13
N GLU A 47 2.78 2.75 2.57
CA GLU A 47 2.66 3.35 3.89
C GLU A 47 1.44 4.28 3.99
N CYS A 48 1.06 4.96 2.92
CA CYS A 48 -0.09 5.87 2.91
C CYS A 48 -1.43 5.15 2.63
N LEU A 49 -1.40 3.92 2.12
CA LEU A 49 -2.60 3.17 1.78
C LEU A 49 -3.58 3.00 2.97
N PRO A 50 -3.15 2.66 4.20
CA PRO A 50 -4.08 2.47 5.32
C PRO A 50 -4.84 3.74 5.68
N GLU A 51 -4.18 4.90 5.64
CA GLU A 51 -4.81 6.19 5.95
C GLU A 51 -5.79 6.61 4.85
N TYR A 52 -5.41 6.39 3.59
CA TYR A 52 -6.30 6.60 2.46
C TYR A 52 -7.54 5.70 2.54
N ALA A 53 -7.34 4.40 2.76
CA ALA A 53 -8.42 3.42 2.82
C ALA A 53 -9.41 3.75 3.95
N LYS A 54 -8.93 4.16 5.13
CA LYS A 54 -9.81 4.66 6.20
C LYS A 54 -10.71 5.78 5.68
N SER A 55 -10.12 6.84 5.13
CA SER A 55 -10.86 8.00 4.62
C SER A 55 -11.85 7.63 3.52
N TYR A 56 -11.44 6.75 2.61
CA TYR A 56 -12.27 6.28 1.50
C TYR A 56 -13.48 5.46 1.98
N PHE A 57 -13.29 4.56 2.95
CA PHE A 57 -14.36 3.70 3.46
C PHE A 57 -15.20 4.31 4.57
N LEU A 58 -14.80 5.44 5.18
CA LEU A 58 -15.60 6.14 6.20
C LEU A 58 -17.03 6.41 5.70
N SER A 59 -17.18 6.87 4.47
CA SER A 59 -18.49 7.13 3.85
C SER A 59 -19.35 5.88 3.63
N ARG A 60 -18.72 4.70 3.59
CA ARG A 60 -19.34 3.39 3.36
C ARG A 60 -19.42 2.55 4.63
N GLN A 61 -18.99 3.10 5.77
CA GLN A 61 -19.02 2.40 7.03
C GLN A 61 -20.48 2.21 7.47
N ARG A 62 -20.86 0.96 7.69
CA ARG A 62 -22.15 0.59 8.27
C ARG A 62 -21.90 -0.23 9.52
N THR A 63 -22.62 0.08 10.58
CA THR A 63 -22.64 -0.76 11.78
C THR A 63 -23.64 -1.88 11.53
N ALA A 64 -23.15 -3.12 11.54
CA ALA A 64 -24.04 -4.27 11.56
C ALA A 64 -24.80 -4.24 12.89
N MET A 65 -26.12 -4.08 12.84
CA MET A 65 -26.99 -4.23 13.99
C MET A 65 -27.63 -5.61 13.93
N LEU A 66 -27.71 -6.27 15.08
CA LEU A 66 -28.54 -7.47 15.19
C LEU A 66 -29.97 -7.04 14.87
N PRO A 67 -30.65 -7.74 13.95
CA PRO A 67 -32.05 -7.48 13.72
C PRO A 67 -32.84 -7.84 14.99
N GLU A 68 -33.94 -7.13 15.21
CA GLU A 68 -34.73 -7.17 16.45
C GLU A 68 -35.26 -8.58 16.81
N TRP A 69 -35.28 -9.51 15.85
CA TRP A 69 -35.68 -10.91 16.07
C TRP A 69 -34.56 -11.81 16.64
N MET A 70 -33.31 -11.31 16.73
CA MET A 70 -32.16 -12.01 17.35
C MET A 70 -31.77 -11.44 18.74
N ALA A 71 -32.51 -10.46 19.26
CA ALA A 71 -32.31 -9.89 20.61
C ALA A 71 -33.32 -10.47 21.60
#